data_AF-A0A950JG21-F1
#
_entry.id   AF-A0A950JG21-F1
#
_cell.length_a   1.000
_cell.length_b   1.000
_cell.length_c   1.000
_cell.angle_alpha   90.00
_cell.angle_beta   90.00
_cell.angle_gamma   90.00
#
_symmetry.space_group_name_H-M   'P 1'
#
loop_
_entity.id
_entity.type
_entity.pdbx_description
1 polymer ?
#
loop_
_entity_poly.entity_id
_entity_poly.type
_entity_poly.pdbx_seq_one_letter_code
_entity_poly.pdbx_strand_id
1 'polypeptide(L)'
;EKAESGAVYNAVAEEGVAARDIAETIGRRLKLPAKSISPEEAGGYFGWLAHLAARDMPASGEKTQKTLGWGPTGPGLIADLERLPV
;
A
#
# COMPACT_ATOMS: atom_id res chain seq x y z
N GLU A 1 20.07 7.71 18.13
CA GLU A 1 18.94 6.94 17.54
C GLU A 1 18.44 5.91 18.54
N LYS A 2 17.19 5.43 18.41
CA LYS A 2 16.54 4.45 19.31
C LYS A 2 16.47 3.02 18.75
N ALA A 3 17.02 2.78 17.57
CA ALA A 3 16.97 1.48 16.92
C ALA A 3 17.93 0.48 17.61
N GLU A 4 17.49 -0.77 17.74
CA GLU A 4 18.30 -1.87 18.28
C GLU A 4 19.03 -2.61 17.15
N SER A 5 20.26 -3.06 17.42
CA SER A 5 21.05 -3.84 16.46
C SER A 5 20.34 -5.15 16.12
N GLY A 6 20.11 -5.41 14.83
CA GLY A 6 19.45 -6.62 14.34
C GLY A 6 17.92 -6.60 14.45
N ALA A 7 17.31 -5.52 14.92
CA ALA A 7 15.85 -5.39 14.95
C ALA A 7 15.27 -5.11 13.54
N VAL A 8 14.08 -5.66 13.29
CA VAL A 8 13.31 -5.41 12.06
C VAL A 8 12.08 -4.57 12.41
N TYR A 9 11.85 -3.54 11.60
CA TYR A 9 10.78 -2.57 11.79
C TYR A 9 9.96 -2.44 10.51
N ASN A 10 8.63 -2.44 10.65
CA ASN A 10 7.71 -2.14 9.56
C ASN A 10 7.50 -0.63 9.49
N ALA A 11 7.92 0.02 8.40
CA ALA A 11 7.71 1.44 8.16
C ALA A 11 6.33 1.70 7.54
N VAL A 12 5.27 1.19 8.18
CA VAL A 12 3.89 1.31 7.69
C VAL A 12 3.19 2.45 8.42
N ALA A 13 2.69 3.43 7.66
CA ALA A 13 1.94 4.56 8.18
C ALA A 13 0.45 4.25 8.36
N GLU A 14 -0.13 3.54 7.39
CA GLU A 14 -1.54 3.14 7.36
C GLU A 14 -1.64 1.63 7.13
N GLU A 15 -2.44 0.96 7.95
CA GLU A 15 -2.66 -0.48 7.83
C GLU A 15 -3.85 -0.76 6.92
N GLY A 16 -3.68 -1.67 5.95
CA GLY A 16 -4.80 -2.25 5.21
C GLY A 16 -5.50 -1.33 4.19
N VAL A 17 -4.77 -0.43 3.51
CA VAL A 17 -5.35 0.34 2.39
C VAL A 17 -5.72 -0.62 1.25
N ALA A 18 -6.99 -0.64 0.85
CA ALA A 18 -7.47 -1.57 -0.16
C ALA A 18 -6.87 -1.27 -1.55
N ALA A 19 -6.37 -2.32 -2.22
CA ALA A 19 -5.83 -2.20 -3.58
C ALA A 19 -6.84 -1.62 -4.59
N ARG A 20 -8.13 -1.90 -4.37
CA ARG A 20 -9.24 -1.32 -5.13
C ARG A 20 -9.27 0.20 -5.02
N ASP A 21 -9.17 0.74 -3.81
CA ASP A 21 -9.25 2.19 -3.58
C ASP A 21 -8.07 2.91 -4.23
N ILE A 22 -6.88 2.29 -4.18
CA ILE A 22 -5.68 2.78 -4.88
C ILE A 22 -5.93 2.83 -6.39
N ALA A 23 -6.36 1.71 -6.99
CA ALA A 23 -6.59 1.61 -8.43
C ALA A 23 -7.68 2.58 -8.93
N GLU A 24 -8.80 2.68 -8.20
CA GLU A 24 -9.88 3.60 -8.54
C GLU A 24 -9.45 5.07 -8.40
N THR A 25 -8.67 5.42 -7.37
CA THR A 25 -8.17 6.79 -7.18
C THR A 25 -7.24 7.21 -8.31
N ILE A 26 -6.28 6.34 -8.68
CA ILE A 26 -5.40 6.56 -9.83
C ILE A 26 -6.22 6.70 -11.13
N GLY A 27 -7.17 5.77 -11.36
CA GLY A 27 -8.04 5.80 -12.54
C GLY A 27 -8.82 7.10 -12.66
N ARG A 28 -9.46 7.57 -11.58
CA ARG A 28 -10.16 8.87 -11.57
C ARG A 28 -9.24 10.04 -11.90
N ARG A 29 -8.02 10.09 -11.34
CA ARG A 29 -7.05 11.16 -11.60
C ARG A 29 -6.60 11.19 -13.05
N LEU A 30 -6.34 10.03 -13.63
CA LEU A 30 -5.84 9.90 -15.01
C LEU A 30 -6.96 9.80 -16.06
N LYS A 31 -8.23 9.84 -15.64
CA LYS A 31 -9.40 9.62 -16.50
C LYS A 31 -9.36 8.26 -17.23
N LEU A 32 -8.92 7.23 -16.53
CA LEU A 32 -8.85 5.85 -17.01
C LEU A 32 -9.79 4.94 -16.19
N PRO A 33 -10.42 3.94 -16.81
CA PRO A 33 -11.26 3.00 -16.09
C PRO A 33 -10.41 2.07 -15.22
N ALA A 34 -10.84 1.85 -13.97
CA ALA A 34 -10.32 0.76 -13.15
C ALA A 34 -11.04 -0.54 -13.54
N LYS A 35 -10.28 -1.62 -13.79
CA LYS A 35 -10.80 -2.95 -14.14
C LYS A 35 -10.57 -3.91 -12.96
N SER A 36 -11.61 -4.62 -12.55
CA SER A 36 -11.48 -5.79 -11.68
C SER A 36 -11.02 -6.99 -12.49
N ILE A 37 -10.12 -7.80 -11.94
CA ILE A 37 -9.49 -8.94 -12.60
C ILE A 37 -9.84 -10.20 -11.81
N SER A 38 -10.23 -11.28 -12.49
CA SER A 38 -10.53 -12.53 -11.81
C SER A 38 -9.25 -13.26 -11.37
N PRO A 39 -9.32 -14.18 -10.39
CA PRO A 39 -8.16 -15.00 -10.00
C PRO A 39 -7.54 -15.77 -11.17
N GLU A 40 -8.36 -16.25 -12.12
CA GLU A 40 -7.91 -16.98 -13.30
C GLU A 40 -7.14 -16.08 -14.29
N GLU A 41 -7.56 -14.83 -14.42
CA GLU A 41 -6.89 -13.84 -15.29
C GLU A 41 -5.60 -13.27 -14.64
N ALA A 42 -5.49 -13.31 -13.32
CA ALA A 42 -4.42 -12.64 -12.57
C ALA A 42 -3.02 -13.10 -12.99
N GLY A 43 -2.84 -14.40 -13.32
CA GLY A 43 -1.58 -14.95 -13.79
C GLY A 43 -1.10 -14.31 -15.10
N GLY A 44 -2.02 -14.08 -16.05
CA GLY A 44 -1.71 -13.43 -17.32
C GLY A 44 -1.47 -11.92 -17.16
N TYR A 45 -2.18 -11.27 -16.24
CA TYR A 45 -2.09 -9.82 -16.04
C TYR A 45 -0.87 -9.39 -15.21
N PHE A 46 -0.64 -10.06 -14.07
CA PHE A 46 0.44 -9.72 -13.14
C PHE A 46 1.70 -10.56 -13.33
N GLY A 47 1.65 -11.65 -14.10
CA GLY A 47 2.79 -12.55 -14.30
C GLY A 47 3.28 -13.13 -12.97
N TRP A 48 4.59 -13.03 -12.71
CA TRP A 48 5.20 -13.55 -11.48
C TRP A 48 4.69 -12.87 -10.20
N LEU A 49 4.10 -11.67 -10.31
CA LEU A 49 3.50 -10.95 -9.18
C LEU A 49 2.09 -11.43 -8.83
N ALA A 50 1.45 -12.26 -9.65
CA ALA A 50 0.05 -12.67 -9.46
C ALA A 50 -0.18 -13.28 -8.06
N HIS A 51 0.80 -14.01 -7.55
CA HIS A 51 0.72 -14.62 -6.24
C HIS A 51 0.67 -13.60 -5.09
N LEU A 52 1.38 -12.48 -5.23
CA LEU A 52 1.36 -11.39 -4.26
C LEU A 52 0.07 -10.57 -4.42
N ALA A 53 -0.31 -10.26 -5.66
CA ALA A 53 -1.53 -9.50 -5.96
C ALA A 53 -2.82 -10.19 -5.48
N ALA A 54 -2.83 -11.53 -5.42
CA ALA A 54 -3.98 -12.31 -4.97
C ALA A 54 -4.08 -12.48 -3.44
N ARG A 55 -3.08 -12.03 -2.67
CA ARG A 55 -3.07 -12.20 -1.21
C ARG A 55 -3.39 -10.90 -0.48
N ASP A 56 -4.19 -11.04 0.56
CA ASP A 56 -4.33 -10.01 1.59
C ASP A 56 -3.14 -10.13 2.57
N MET A 57 -2.28 -9.10 2.59
CA MET A 57 -1.03 -9.08 3.36
C MET A 57 -0.87 -7.76 4.13
N PRO A 58 -1.77 -7.45 5.08
CA PRO A 58 -1.64 -6.24 5.89
C PRO A 58 -0.40 -6.34 6.79
N ALA A 59 0.31 -5.23 6.93
CA ALA A 59 1.41 -5.07 7.86
C ALA A 59 1.15 -3.88 8.78
N SER A 60 1.52 -4.00 10.05
CA SER A 60 1.34 -2.93 11.03
C SER A 60 2.66 -2.22 11.33
N GLY A 61 2.59 -0.90 11.48
CA GLY A 61 3.72 -0.06 11.94
C GLY A 61 3.72 0.21 13.44
N GLU A 62 2.73 -0.29 14.19
CA GLU A 62 2.51 0.06 15.60
C GLU A 62 3.75 -0.19 16.48
N LYS A 63 4.40 -1.34 16.31
CA LYS A 63 5.65 -1.67 17.03
C LYS A 63 6.75 -0.66 16.74
N THR A 64 6.96 -0.33 15.47
CA THR A 64 7.97 0.65 15.03
C THR A 64 7.70 2.01 15.67
N GLN A 65 6.46 2.47 15.64
CA GLN A 65 6.08 3.77 16.20
C GLN A 65 6.31 3.83 17.71
N LYS A 66 5.90 2.78 18.45
CA LYS A 66 6.10 2.68 19.90
C LYS A 66 7.58 2.61 20.28
N THR A 67 8.36 1.76 19.62
CA THR A 67 9.79 1.54 19.96
C THR A 67 10.65 2.73 19.57
N LEU A 68 10.47 3.27 18.36
CA LEU A 68 11.32 4.35 17.85
C LEU A 68 10.79 5.74 18.21
N GLY A 69 9.56 5.86 18.71
CA GLY A 69 8.88 7.15 18.86
C GLY A 69 8.68 7.86 17.52
N TRP A 70 8.66 7.09 16.42
CA TRP A 70 8.39 7.59 15.07
C TRP A 70 6.88 7.72 14.89
N GLY A 71 6.44 8.83 14.30
CA GLY A 71 5.06 9.05 13.89
C GLY A 71 5.03 9.49 12.42
N PRO A 72 4.23 8.85 11.56
CA PRO A 72 4.00 9.35 10.20
C PRO A 72 3.41 10.77 10.22
N THR A 73 3.93 11.66 9.37
CA THR A 73 3.51 13.07 9.32
C THR A 73 2.95 13.49 7.96
N GLY A 74 3.08 12.63 6.94
CA GLY A 74 2.50 12.85 5.62
C GLY A 74 0.99 12.59 5.58
N PRO A 75 0.33 12.98 4.47
CA PRO A 75 -1.05 12.56 4.22
C PRO A 75 -1.15 11.03 4.09
N GLY A 76 -2.36 10.51 4.29
CA GLY A 76 -2.64 9.12 3.92
C GLY A 76 -2.53 8.89 2.42
N LEU A 77 -2.26 7.65 2.01
CA LEU A 77 -1.97 7.24 0.64
C LEU A 77 -3.04 7.72 -0.33
N ILE A 78 -4.33 7.50 -0.02
CA ILE A 78 -5.43 7.91 -0.92
C ILE A 78 -5.46 9.43 -1.08
N ALA A 79 -5.35 10.18 0.02
CA ALA A 79 -5.34 11.63 -0.02
C ALA A 79 -4.12 12.20 -0.78
N ASP A 80 -3.00 11.48 -0.75
CA ASP A 80 -1.80 11.84 -1.51
C ASP A 80 -1.97 11.56 -3.01
N LEU A 81 -2.50 10.38 -3.36
CA LEU A 81 -2.81 10.00 -4.73
C LEU A 81 -3.79 10.98 -5.40
N GLU A 82 -4.78 11.49 -4.65
CA GLU A 82 -5.71 12.52 -5.14
C GLU A 82 -5.04 13.84 -5.52
N ARG A 83 -3.85 14.11 -4.97
CA ARG A 83 -3.08 15.34 -5.21
C ARG A 83 -1.94 15.15 -6.20
N LEU A 84 -1.72 13.93 -6.70
CA LEU A 84 -0.64 13.64 -7.65
C LEU A 84 -0.74 14.58 -8.87
N PRO A 85 0.37 15.24 -9.27
CA PRO A 85 0.37 16.03 -10.50
C PRO A 85 0.06 15.12 -11.69
N VAL A 86 -0.83 15.60 -12.57
CA VAL A 86 -1.22 14.93 -13.82
C VAL A 86 -0.52 15.54 -15.01
#